data_AF-A0A3M8GK64-F1
#
_entry.id   AF-A0A3M8GK64-F1
#
_cell.length_a   1.000
_cell.length_b   1.000
_cell.length_c   1.000
_cell.angle_alpha   90.00
_cell.angle_beta   90.00
_cell.angle_gamma   90.00
#
_symmetry.space_group_name_H-M   'P 1'
#
loop_
_entity.id
_entity.type
_entity.pdbx_description
1 polymer ?
#
loop_
_entity_poly.entity_id
_entity_poly.type
_entity_poly.pdbx_seq_one_letter_code
_entity_poly.pdbx_strand_id
1 'polypeptide(L)' 'MKTNKDLLVKGMKSFAYTALVMFIAPVVLYQAFKNTDKPLFIPVLILGLILAGFAIYLGFRSVNIVMDAVFGKKKKS' A
#
# COMPACT_ATOMS: atom_id res chain seq x y z
N MET A 1 26.92 -11.53 4.93
CA MET A 1 25.59 -11.78 4.33
C MET A 1 25.59 -11.24 2.91
N LYS A 2 25.19 -12.04 1.91
CA LYS A 2 25.01 -11.54 0.54
C LYS A 2 23.54 -11.15 0.38
N THR A 3 23.27 -9.88 0.14
CA THR A 3 21.92 -9.36 -0.10
C THR A 3 21.26 -10.06 -1.29
N ASN A 4 19.99 -10.45 -1.15
CA ASN A 4 19.22 -11.02 -2.25
C ASN A 4 18.70 -9.91 -3.16
N LYS A 5 19.40 -9.67 -4.27
CA LYS A 5 19.09 -8.59 -5.22
C LYS A 5 17.71 -8.74 -5.88
N ASP A 6 17.29 -9.96 -6.19
CA ASP A 6 15.98 -10.22 -6.83
C ASP A 6 14.83 -9.84 -5.89
N LEU A 7 14.98 -10.20 -4.61
CA LEU A 7 14.01 -9.90 -3.57
C LEU A 7 13.99 -8.40 -3.23
N LEU A 8 15.16 -7.74 -3.29
CA LEU A 8 15.27 -6.27 -3.17
C LEU A 8 14.53 -5.56 -4.30
N VAL A 9 14.74 -5.97 -5.55
CA VAL A 9 14.02 -5.40 -6.72
C VAL A 9 12.51 -5.61 -6.59
N LYS A 10 12.09 -6.78 -6.09
CA LYS A 10 10.68 -7.04 -5.78
C LYS A 10 10.13 -6.10 -4.70
N GLY A 11 10.91 -5.83 -3.65
CA GLY A 11 10.58 -4.86 -2.61
C GLY A 11 10.40 -3.45 -3.18
N MET A 12 11.31 -3.00 -4.03
CA MET A 12 11.21 -1.69 -4.70
C MET A 12 10.00 -1.57 -5.62
N LYS A 13 9.70 -2.61 -6.40
CA LYS A 13 8.46 -2.65 -7.21
C LYS A 13 7.22 -2.59 -6.32
N SER A 14 7.21 -3.31 -5.20
CA SER A 14 6.12 -3.28 -4.22
C SER A 14 5.94 -1.88 -3.62
N PHE A 15 7.03 -1.17 -3.32
CA PHE A 15 6.97 0.22 -2.87
C PHE A 15 6.41 1.17 -3.93
N ALA A 16 6.78 1.01 -5.21
CA ALA A 16 6.22 1.82 -6.28
C ALA A 16 4.69 1.66 -6.37
N TYR A 17 4.18 0.43 -6.32
CA TYR A 17 2.72 0.20 -6.27
C TYR A 17 2.08 0.77 -5.01
N THR A 18 2.73 0.60 -3.85
CA THR A 18 2.25 1.15 -2.58
C THR A 18 2.10 2.67 -2.65
N ALA A 19 3.12 3.36 -3.17
CA ALA A 19 3.12 4.81 -3.33
C ALA A 19 1.94 5.27 -4.22
N LEU A 20 1.69 4.60 -5.34
CA LEU A 20 0.53 4.91 -6.20
C LEU A 20 -0.79 4.81 -5.44
N VAL A 21 -1.01 3.73 -4.68
CA VAL A 21 -2.24 3.55 -3.89
C VAL A 21 -2.34 4.61 -2.77
N MET A 22 -1.22 4.98 -2.15
CA MET A 22 -1.17 6.04 -1.12
C MET A 22 -1.57 7.42 -1.65
N PHE A 23 -1.41 7.70 -2.95
CA PHE A 23 -1.93 8.92 -3.57
C PHE A 23 -3.38 8.78 -4.03
N ILE A 24 -3.77 7.61 -4.53
CA ILE A 24 -5.13 7.36 -5.01
C ILE A 24 -6.14 7.41 -3.84
N ALA A 25 -5.83 6.81 -2.68
CA ALA A 25 -6.77 6.75 -1.57
C ALA A 25 -7.19 8.15 -1.05
N PRO A 26 -6.27 9.10 -0.78
CA PRO A 26 -6.63 10.47 -0.42
C PRO A 26 -7.42 11.20 -1.51
N VAL A 27 -7.11 10.98 -2.80
CA VAL A 27 -7.84 11.60 -3.91
C VAL A 27 -9.28 11.09 -3.94
N VAL A 28 -9.50 9.79 -3.78
CA VAL A 28 -10.85 9.19 -3.72
C VAL A 28 -11.62 9.70 -2.52
N LEU A 29 -10.98 9.76 -1.34
CA LEU A 29 -11.60 10.30 -0.12
C LEU A 29 -11.95 11.79 -0.26
N TYR A 30 -11.06 12.59 -0.83
CA TYR A 30 -11.31 14.01 -1.11
C TYR A 30 -12.53 14.18 -2.02
N GLN A 31 -12.63 13.37 -3.07
CA GLN A 31 -13.78 13.40 -3.96
C GLN A 31 -15.08 12.97 -3.26
N ALA A 32 -15.03 11.99 -2.36
CA ALA A 32 -16.19 11.65 -1.54
C ALA A 32 -16.63 12.84 -0.67
N PHE A 33 -15.72 13.44 0.09
CA PHE A 33 -16.04 14.56 0.99
C PHE A 33 -16.50 15.82 0.26
N LYS A 34 -16.08 16.02 -0.99
CA LYS A 34 -16.56 17.12 -1.83
C LYS A 34 -17.98 16.92 -2.36
N ASN A 35 -18.46 15.68 -2.46
CA ASN A 35 -19.74 15.31 -3.08
C ASN A 35 -20.71 14.67 -2.07
N THR A 36 -20.74 15.18 -0.84
CA THR A 36 -21.57 14.65 0.27
C THR A 36 -23.07 14.71 -0.01
N ASP A 37 -23.51 15.59 -0.90
CA ASP A 37 -24.90 15.73 -1.37
C ASP A 37 -25.32 14.69 -2.42
N LYS A 38 -24.37 13.91 -2.96
CA LYS A 38 -24.64 12.97 -4.06
C LYS A 38 -24.96 11.55 -3.55
N PRO A 39 -25.84 10.80 -4.24
CA PRO A 39 -26.14 9.40 -3.89
C PRO A 39 -24.90 8.49 -3.85
N LEU A 40 -23.87 8.82 -4.62
CA LEU A 40 -22.61 8.08 -4.69
C LEU A 40 -21.65 8.38 -3.54
N PHE A 41 -21.97 9.30 -2.62
CA PHE A 41 -21.12 9.65 -1.48
C PHE A 41 -20.71 8.42 -0.67
N ILE A 42 -21.69 7.64 -0.20
CA ILE A 42 -21.45 6.48 0.66
C ILE A 42 -20.59 5.42 -0.05
N PRO A 43 -20.92 4.98 -1.29
CA PRO A 43 -20.06 4.06 -2.04
C PRO A 43 -18.62 4.52 -2.22
N VAL A 44 -18.40 5.78 -2.60
CA VAL A 44 -17.06 6.33 -2.87
C VAL A 44 -16.27 6.49 -1.57
N LEU A 45 -16.93 6.87 -0.47
CA LEU A 45 -16.32 6.94 0.86
C LEU A 45 -15.83 5.57 1.32
N ILE A 46 -16.66 4.53 1.20
CA ILE A 46 -16.29 3.15 1.55
C ILE A 46 -15.09 2.69 0.71
N LEU A 47 -15.10 2.95 -0.60
CA LEU A 47 -13.99 2.64 -1.49
C LEU A 47 -12.70 3.33 -1.05
N GLY A 48 -12.76 4.62 -0.71
CA GLY A 48 -11.62 5.39 -0.21
C GLY A 48 -11.04 4.82 1.08
N LEU A 49 -11.88 4.41 2.04
CA LEU A 49 -11.46 3.78 3.29
C LEU A 49 -10.79 2.41 3.07
N ILE A 50 -11.35 1.59 2.17
CA ILE A 50 -10.76 0.31 1.79
C ILE A 50 -9.38 0.52 1.15
N LEU A 51 -9.27 1.48 0.22
CA LEU A 51 -8.00 1.81 -0.42
C LEU A 51 -6.96 2.33 0.59
N ALA A 52 -7.37 3.13 1.57
CA ALA A 52 -6.50 3.61 2.63
C ALA A 52 -5.98 2.46 3.51
N GLY A 53 -6.87 1.57 3.96
CA GLY A 53 -6.47 0.37 4.71
C GLY A 53 -5.55 -0.55 3.90
N PHE A 54 -5.82 -0.71 2.61
CA PHE A 54 -4.98 -1.49 1.69
C PHE A 54 -3.61 -0.85 1.48
N ALA A 55 -3.52 0.48 1.38
CA ALA A 55 -2.26 1.21 1.27
C ALA A 55 -1.36 0.96 2.49
N ILE A 56 -1.94 1.00 3.69
CA ILE A 56 -1.22 0.72 4.94
C ILE A 56 -0.70 -0.72 4.93
N TYR A 57 -1.54 -1.69 4.59
CA TYR A 57 -1.14 -3.09 4.47
C TYR A 57 0.02 -3.29 3.47
N LEU A 58 -0.07 -2.68 2.28
CA LEU A 58 0.98 -2.73 1.27
C LEU A 58 2.28 -2.07 1.74
N GLY A 59 2.20 -0.99 2.52
CA GLY A 59 3.36 -0.35 3.14
C GLY A 59 4.14 -1.30 4.03
N PHE A 60 3.47 -1.92 5.00
CA PHE A 60 4.10 -2.91 5.87
C PHE A 60 4.63 -4.12 5.10
N ARG A 61 3.88 -4.61 4.11
CA ARG A 61 4.33 -5.71 3.25
C ARG A 61 5.60 -5.34 2.47
N SER A 62 5.69 -4.13 1.92
CA SER A 62 6.85 -3.68 1.14
C SER A 62 8.10 -3.57 2.03
N VAL A 63 7.94 -3.04 3.24
CA VAL A 63 9.02 -3.02 4.25
C VAL A 63 9.50 -4.44 4.54
N ASN A 64 8.59 -5.38 4.81
CA ASN A 64 8.95 -6.77 5.11
C ASN A 64 9.74 -7.43 3.97
N ILE A 65 9.36 -7.19 2.70
CA ILE A 65 10.10 -7.72 1.54
C ILE A 65 11.52 -7.16 1.50
N VAL A 66 11.71 -5.86 1.73
CA VAL A 66 13.05 -5.26 1.76
C VAL A 66 13.87 -5.79 2.93
N MET A 67 13.27 -5.94 4.11
CA MET A 67 13.94 -6.51 5.28
C MET A 67 14.40 -7.94 5.02
N ASP A 68 13.55 -8.79 4.44
CA ASP A 68 13.90 -10.15 4.04
C ASP A 68 15.02 -10.19 2.99
N ALA A 69 15.07 -9.18 2.10
CA ALA A 69 16.09 -9.12 1.05
C ALA A 69 17.47 -8.74 1.59
N VAL A 70 17.52 -7.81 2.56
CA VAL A 70 18.76 -7.29 3.16
C VAL A 70 19.30 -8.24 4.23
N PHE A 71 18.44 -8.73 5.12
CA PHE A 71 18.83 -9.49 6.30
C PHE A 71 18.58 -11.00 6.17
N GLY A 72 17.90 -11.43 5.11
CA GLY A 72 17.43 -12.80 4.95
C GLY A 72 16.11 -13.06 5.69
N LYS A 73 15.37 -14.07 5.25
CA LYS A 73 14.11 -14.47 5.90
C LYS A 73 14.39 -15.01 7.30
N LYS A 74 13.70 -14.48 8.32
CA LYS A 74 13.62 -15.17 9.62
C LYS A 74 12.85 -16.48 9.42
N LYS A 75 13.47 -17.61 9.78
CA LYS A 75 12.79 -18.91 9.85
C LYS A 75 11.68 -18.76 10.90
N LYS A 76 10.40 -18.82 10.50
CA LYS A 76 9.31 -18.94 11.47
C LYS A 76 9.50 -20.30 12.15
N SER A 77 9.88 -20.26 13.42
CA SER A 77 9.87 -21.43 14.30
C SER A 77 8.44 -21.84 14.63
#